data_AF-A0A5J9UUV8-F1
#
_entry.id   AF-A0A5J9UUV8-F1
#
_cell.length_a   1.000
_cell.length_b   1.000
_cell.length_c   1.000
_cell.angle_alpha   90.00
_cell.angle_beta   90.00
_cell.angle_gamma   90.00
#
_symmetry.space_group_name_H-M   'P 1'
#
loop_
_entity.id
_entity.type
_entity.pdbx_description
1 polymer ?
#
loop_
_entity_poly.entity_id
_entity_poly.type
_entity_poly.pdbx_seq_one_letter_code
_entity_poly.pdbx_strand_id
1 'polypeptide(L)'
;MGDDNLKMPLLVSPLDSENLVIARLKDIIKENELLLGLLEEIKKKELHLAEIKKKKKLHLAEIKKKKKLLLADIKKTEELLLADIKKKELLREVEDKKKKQRFLSFLAVLAASLWALLSACLLGGFSAYNIFGPSTSHEQSCVDVEQCSECKTCYLLTSAAAGEVSAILYELLCCSVLQAAAAVLAPLLTGGRRCWTLAYAALAATTVGHCMHGRLRYLLLAAAAYPGDDRTIPGVLLGLAILNLVVDLLCFLFLILIRDDEDGGAFDTPFELLLLLTCHSVRPAAHRPLHPYKSPSYNYAVGPGSSVGSMDEDNSKMMPVSPLDSEKLVIIARLKENIKENEQLLAAIKKKELHLSEIEKKKKLLLANIKKTGELLLADIKKKELLQEVENKKKKQRFLSFLAVLAASLWALLSACLLGGFSAYNIFGQSTSHQESCADVAQCSECKTCYLLTSAAADEVVAILYRLLCCSVLQAAAALLALLLAGGRRCRVLAYAAVATTTIGHCMHGRLRYLLLAAAAYPGDDRTIPGVRLGLAILDLVVDLLCFLFLILTRDDEDGVFI
;
A
#
# COMPACT_ATOMS: atom_id res chain seq x y z
N MET A 1 -49.54 139.28 22.25
CA MET A 1 -48.80 139.53 23.51
C MET A 1 -47.82 138.37 23.61
N GLY A 2 -46.59 138.45 23.10
CA GLY A 2 -45.44 139.26 23.57
C GLY A 2 -44.73 138.47 24.69
N ASP A 3 -43.43 138.21 24.77
CA ASP A 3 -42.21 138.63 24.05
C ASP A 3 -41.10 137.58 24.32
N ASP A 4 -40.18 137.47 23.37
CA ASP A 4 -38.72 137.26 23.43
C ASP A 4 -38.00 136.61 24.64
N ASN A 5 -37.14 135.62 24.34
CA ASN A 5 -35.70 135.71 24.67
C ASN A 5 -34.83 134.63 23.99
N LEU A 6 -33.87 135.09 23.18
CA LEU A 6 -32.78 134.35 22.56
C LEU A 6 -31.72 133.89 23.57
N LYS A 7 -31.12 132.71 23.34
CA LYS A 7 -29.74 132.39 23.76
C LYS A 7 -29.05 131.44 22.76
N MET A 8 -28.04 131.97 22.07
CA MET A 8 -27.04 131.25 21.25
C MET A 8 -26.20 130.28 22.08
N PRO A 9 -25.61 129.25 21.44
CA PRO A 9 -24.17 129.04 21.65
C PRO A 9 -23.37 128.78 20.37
N LEU A 10 -22.31 129.59 20.25
CA LEU A 10 -20.90 129.24 19.93
C LEU A 10 -20.60 128.27 18.77
N LEU A 11 -20.14 128.90 17.69
CA LEU A 11 -19.31 128.34 16.61
C LEU A 11 -18.04 127.66 17.16
N VAL A 12 -17.89 126.36 16.88
CA VAL A 12 -16.65 125.60 17.03
C VAL A 12 -15.84 125.70 15.73
N SER A 13 -14.54 125.95 15.89
CA SER A 13 -13.55 126.28 14.87
C SER A 13 -13.21 125.15 13.88
N PRO A 14 -12.83 125.45 12.61
CA PRO A 14 -12.68 124.45 11.54
C PRO A 14 -11.33 123.72 11.48
N LEU A 15 -10.43 123.86 12.46
CA LEU A 15 -9.04 123.37 12.41
C LEU A 15 -8.75 122.12 13.26
N ASP A 16 -9.71 121.63 14.04
CA ASP A 16 -9.57 120.37 14.82
C ASP A 16 -10.23 119.15 14.16
N SER A 17 -10.94 119.34 13.04
CA SER A 17 -11.57 118.24 12.29
C SER A 17 -10.59 117.48 11.40
N GLU A 18 -9.55 118.14 10.86
CA GLU A 18 -8.56 117.50 9.98
C GLU A 18 -7.64 116.53 10.73
N ASN A 19 -7.18 116.88 11.94
CA ASN A 19 -6.34 115.99 12.74
C ASN A 19 -7.11 114.75 13.24
N LEU A 20 -8.42 114.89 13.52
CA LEU A 20 -9.29 113.78 13.90
C LEU A 20 -9.59 112.86 12.70
N VAL A 21 -9.76 113.44 11.51
CA VAL A 21 -9.94 112.71 10.25
C VAL A 21 -8.66 111.94 9.88
N ILE A 22 -7.48 112.55 10.04
CA ILE A 22 -6.18 111.89 9.80
C ILE A 22 -5.92 110.77 10.81
N ALA A 23 -6.26 110.95 12.08
CA ALA A 23 -6.14 109.91 13.10
C ALA A 23 -7.07 108.72 12.80
N ARG A 24 -8.33 108.96 12.45
CA ARG A 24 -9.26 107.91 12.00
C ARG A 24 -8.80 107.21 10.73
N LEU A 25 -8.24 107.95 9.76
CA LEU A 25 -7.68 107.36 8.54
C LEU A 25 -6.48 106.43 8.85
N LYS A 26 -5.62 106.79 9.80
CA LYS A 26 -4.51 105.92 10.24
C LYS A 26 -5.01 104.65 10.92
N ASP A 27 -6.03 104.74 11.76
CA ASP A 27 -6.63 103.57 12.39
C ASP A 27 -7.30 102.67 11.36
N ILE A 28 -8.05 103.23 10.40
CA ILE A 28 -8.65 102.49 9.27
C ILE A 28 -7.59 101.82 8.38
N ILE A 29 -6.43 102.45 8.17
CA ILE A 29 -5.33 101.83 7.41
C ILE A 29 -4.74 100.63 8.17
N LYS A 30 -4.52 100.78 9.48
CA LYS A 30 -4.00 99.70 10.35
C LYS A 30 -4.99 98.53 10.46
N GLU A 31 -6.27 98.86 10.51
CA GLU A 31 -7.42 97.95 10.50
C GLU A 31 -7.45 97.10 9.22
N ASN A 32 -7.31 97.78 8.07
CA ASN A 32 -7.21 97.12 6.78
C ASN A 32 -5.94 96.26 6.61
N GLU A 33 -4.79 96.67 7.16
CA GLU A 33 -3.58 95.83 7.17
C GLU A 33 -3.78 94.53 7.98
N LEU A 34 -4.49 94.61 9.11
CA LEU A 34 -4.79 93.46 9.96
C LEU A 34 -5.80 92.51 9.31
N LEU A 35 -6.82 93.06 8.63
CA LEU A 35 -7.76 92.30 7.82
C LEU A 35 -7.07 91.60 6.63
N LEU A 36 -6.11 92.27 5.98
CA LEU A 36 -5.27 91.68 4.93
C LEU A 36 -4.46 90.49 5.45
N GLY A 37 -3.80 90.64 6.60
CA GLY A 37 -3.03 89.55 7.22
C GLY A 37 -3.90 88.33 7.58
N LEU A 38 -5.12 88.56 8.07
CA LEU A 38 -6.07 87.48 8.37
C LEU A 38 -6.67 86.83 7.12
N LEU A 39 -6.85 87.60 6.03
CA LEU A 39 -7.29 87.06 4.74
C LEU A 39 -6.21 86.15 4.14
N GLU A 40 -4.93 86.52 4.27
CA GLU A 40 -3.80 85.66 3.90
C GLU A 40 -3.75 84.38 4.73
N GLU A 41 -4.02 84.46 6.03
CA GLU A 41 -4.07 83.30 6.92
C GLU A 41 -5.20 82.34 6.54
N ILE A 42 -6.39 82.85 6.23
CA ILE A 42 -7.54 82.05 5.77
C ILE A 42 -7.20 81.36 4.44
N LYS A 43 -6.65 82.09 3.47
CA LYS A 43 -6.17 81.49 2.21
C LYS A 43 -5.15 80.37 2.44
N LYS A 44 -4.24 80.55 3.40
CA LYS A 44 -3.24 79.54 3.75
C LYS A 44 -3.87 78.29 4.39
N LYS A 45 -4.88 78.47 5.26
CA LYS A 45 -5.65 77.36 5.85
C LYS A 45 -6.49 76.62 4.80
N GLU A 46 -7.12 77.33 3.87
CA GLU A 46 -7.88 76.73 2.76
C GLU A 46 -6.97 75.89 1.84
N LEU A 47 -5.79 76.41 1.52
CA LEU A 47 -4.79 75.70 0.74
C LEU A 47 -4.32 74.42 1.47
N HIS A 48 -4.06 74.51 2.78
CA HIS A 48 -3.73 73.34 3.61
C HIS A 48 -4.85 72.29 3.64
N LEU A 49 -6.11 72.72 3.73
CA LEU A 49 -7.27 71.81 3.74
C LEU A 49 -7.43 71.10 2.38
N ALA A 50 -7.20 71.82 1.28
CA ALA A 50 -7.21 71.25 -0.07
C ALA A 50 -6.11 70.19 -0.23
N GLU A 51 -4.89 70.44 0.26
CA GLU A 51 -3.82 69.45 0.28
C GLU A 51 -4.16 68.21 1.10
N ILE A 52 -4.77 68.38 2.28
CA ILE A 52 -5.20 67.26 3.13
C ILE A 52 -6.26 66.41 2.40
N LYS A 53 -7.25 67.05 1.76
CA LYS A 53 -8.26 66.35 0.96
C LYS A 53 -7.62 65.58 -0.20
N LYS A 54 -6.65 66.19 -0.90
CA LYS A 54 -5.89 65.54 -1.99
C LYS A 54 -5.10 64.34 -1.49
N LYS A 55 -4.35 64.47 -0.39
CA LYS A 55 -3.61 63.37 0.26
C LYS A 55 -4.53 62.23 0.70
N LYS A 56 -5.69 62.55 1.27
CA LYS A 56 -6.69 61.54 1.69
C LYS A 56 -7.24 60.76 0.49
N LYS A 57 -7.56 61.43 -0.62
CA LYS A 57 -8.00 60.76 -1.86
C LYS A 57 -6.90 59.84 -2.42
N LEU A 58 -5.65 60.30 -2.41
CA LEU A 58 -4.51 59.53 -2.89
C LEU A 58 -4.26 58.27 -2.04
N HIS A 59 -4.24 58.40 -0.71
CA HIS A 59 -4.13 57.25 0.19
C HIS A 59 -5.29 56.26 0.05
N LEU A 60 -6.53 56.73 -0.14
CA LEU A 60 -7.67 55.84 -0.36
C LEU A 60 -7.54 55.05 -1.67
N ALA A 61 -7.04 55.68 -2.73
CA ALA A 61 -6.77 55.01 -3.99
C ALA A 61 -5.66 53.95 -3.86
N GLU A 62 -4.58 54.25 -3.14
CA GLU A 62 -3.51 53.29 -2.83
C GLU A 62 -4.02 52.09 -2.03
N ILE A 63 -4.85 52.32 -1.00
CA ILE A 63 -5.45 51.26 -0.20
C ILE A 63 -6.34 50.37 -1.07
N LYS A 64 -7.17 50.95 -1.94
CA LYS A 64 -7.99 50.18 -2.90
C LYS A 64 -7.13 49.34 -3.85
N LYS A 65 -6.04 49.91 -4.36
CA LYS A 65 -5.09 49.21 -5.24
C LYS A 65 -4.42 48.04 -4.51
N LYS A 66 -3.89 48.26 -3.30
CA LYS A 66 -3.28 47.20 -2.47
C LYS A 66 -4.28 46.09 -2.11
N LYS A 67 -5.53 46.44 -1.79
CA LYS A 67 -6.58 45.44 -1.51
C LYS A 67 -6.86 44.55 -2.72
N LYS A 68 -6.95 45.13 -3.93
CA LYS A 68 -7.14 44.35 -5.16
C LYS A 68 -5.96 43.42 -5.44
N LEU A 69 -4.72 43.89 -5.25
CA LEU A 69 -3.51 43.09 -5.41
C LEU A 69 -3.50 41.90 -4.44
N LEU A 70 -3.73 42.14 -3.15
CA LEU A 70 -3.77 41.09 -2.13
C LEU A 70 -4.86 40.05 -2.40
N LEU A 71 -6.02 40.46 -2.88
CA LEU A 71 -7.11 39.53 -3.21
C LEU A 71 -6.75 38.61 -4.39
N ALA A 72 -6.04 39.15 -5.39
CA ALA A 72 -5.55 38.36 -6.52
C ALA A 72 -4.48 37.34 -6.07
N ASP A 73 -3.56 37.75 -5.20
CA ASP A 73 -2.52 36.86 -4.67
C ASP A 73 -3.11 35.73 -3.80
N ILE A 74 -4.11 36.04 -2.97
CA ILE A 74 -4.85 35.03 -2.19
C ILE A 74 -5.52 34.02 -3.11
N LYS A 75 -6.26 34.48 -4.13
CA LYS A 75 -6.95 33.60 -5.07
C LYS A 75 -5.98 32.69 -5.83
N LYS A 76 -4.85 33.24 -6.28
CA LYS A 76 -3.79 32.45 -6.95
C LYS A 76 -3.19 31.40 -6.02
N THR A 77 -3.03 31.72 -4.74
CA THR A 77 -2.50 30.79 -3.73
C THR A 77 -3.50 29.66 -3.44
N GLU A 78 -4.80 29.97 -3.35
CA GLU A 78 -5.85 28.97 -3.18
C GLU A 78 -5.92 27.98 -4.36
N GLU A 79 -5.84 28.49 -5.59
CA GLU A 79 -5.83 27.66 -6.81
C GLU A 79 -4.61 26.72 -6.83
N LEU A 80 -3.44 27.21 -6.42
CA LEU A 80 -2.20 26.42 -6.36
C LEU A 80 -2.28 25.34 -5.27
N LEU A 81 -2.81 25.67 -4.08
CA LEU A 81 -3.02 24.70 -3.00
C LEU A 81 -4.03 23.61 -3.39
N LEU A 82 -5.11 23.97 -4.09
CA LEU A 82 -6.12 23.01 -4.54
C LEU A 82 -5.55 22.04 -5.58
N ALA A 83 -4.72 22.53 -6.50
CA ALA A 83 -4.01 21.70 -7.48
C ALA A 83 -3.05 20.71 -6.81
N ASP A 84 -2.29 21.17 -5.81
CA ASP A 84 -1.38 20.32 -5.04
C ASP A 84 -2.13 19.23 -4.24
N ILE A 85 -3.29 19.56 -3.66
CA ILE A 85 -4.14 18.58 -2.96
C ILE A 85 -4.63 17.50 -3.93
N LYS A 86 -5.18 17.90 -5.09
CA LYS A 86 -5.63 16.94 -6.12
C LYS A 86 -4.49 16.05 -6.64
N LYS A 87 -3.31 16.63 -6.85
CA LYS A 87 -2.12 15.87 -7.26
C LYS A 87 -1.72 14.83 -6.21
N LYS A 88 -1.75 15.19 -4.92
CA LYS A 88 -1.46 14.26 -3.81
C LYS A 88 -2.50 13.15 -3.70
N GLU A 89 -3.77 13.45 -3.94
CA GLU A 89 -4.85 12.45 -3.93
C GLU A 89 -4.69 11.42 -5.05
N LEU A 90 -4.43 11.87 -6.29
CA LEU A 90 -4.13 10.99 -7.42
C LEU A 90 -2.89 10.13 -7.17
N LEU A 91 -1.83 10.70 -6.58
CA LEU A 91 -0.63 9.94 -6.22
C LEU A 91 -0.94 8.83 -5.19
N ARG A 92 -1.77 9.11 -4.19
CA ARG A 92 -2.18 8.10 -3.19
C ARG A 92 -3.00 6.98 -3.82
N GLU A 93 -3.93 7.30 -4.72
CA GLU A 93 -4.70 6.28 -5.44
C GLU A 93 -3.81 5.37 -6.30
N VAL A 94 -2.82 5.97 -6.99
CA VAL A 94 -1.85 5.23 -7.79
C VAL A 94 -0.97 4.34 -6.89
N GLU A 95 -0.53 4.83 -5.74
CA GLU A 95 0.24 4.05 -4.76
C GLU A 95 -0.56 2.87 -4.19
N ASP A 96 -1.83 3.09 -3.85
CA ASP A 96 -2.70 2.03 -3.32
C ASP A 96 -3.00 0.96 -4.37
N LYS A 97 -3.26 1.35 -5.64
CA LYS A 97 -3.39 0.39 -6.75
C LYS A 97 -2.11 -0.42 -6.95
N LYS A 98 -0.95 0.24 -6.98
CA LYS A 98 0.36 -0.40 -7.12
C LYS A 98 0.64 -1.37 -5.97
N LYS A 99 0.23 -1.02 -4.74
CA LYS A 99 0.39 -1.87 -3.57
C LYS A 99 -0.52 -3.09 -3.61
N LYS A 100 -1.78 -2.93 -4.01
CA LYS A 100 -2.73 -4.05 -4.20
C LYS A 100 -2.22 -5.01 -5.27
N GLN A 101 -1.69 -4.47 -6.37
CA GLN A 101 -1.13 -5.24 -7.45
C GLN A 101 0.09 -6.06 -7.00
N ARG A 102 1.08 -5.44 -6.34
CA ARG A 102 2.23 -6.17 -5.77
C ARG A 102 1.81 -7.31 -4.84
N PHE A 103 0.72 -7.12 -4.10
CA PHE A 103 0.18 -8.15 -3.22
C PHE A 103 -0.43 -9.32 -4.01
N LEU A 104 -1.17 -9.05 -5.10
CA LEU A 104 -1.69 -10.08 -6.00
C LEU A 104 -0.56 -10.85 -6.71
N SER A 105 0.47 -10.16 -7.17
CA SER A 105 1.68 -10.76 -7.75
C SER A 105 2.37 -11.71 -6.78
N PHE A 106 2.50 -11.29 -5.52
CA PHE A 106 3.06 -12.14 -4.47
C PHE A 106 2.21 -13.40 -4.24
N LEU A 107 0.88 -13.26 -4.17
CA LEU A 107 -0.03 -14.39 -4.01
C LEU A 107 0.04 -15.36 -5.19
N ALA A 108 0.19 -14.85 -6.41
CA ALA A 108 0.29 -15.67 -7.61
C ALA A 108 1.57 -16.50 -7.63
N VAL A 109 2.72 -15.85 -7.36
CA VAL A 109 3.99 -16.56 -7.23
C VAL A 109 3.93 -17.59 -6.12
N LEU A 110 3.35 -17.23 -4.97
CA LEU A 110 3.16 -18.15 -3.87
C LEU A 110 2.34 -19.37 -4.30
N ALA A 111 1.16 -19.17 -4.90
CA ALA A 111 0.29 -20.27 -5.34
C ALA A 111 1.00 -21.21 -6.34
N ALA A 112 1.70 -20.65 -7.33
CA ALA A 112 2.48 -21.42 -8.30
C ALA A 112 3.62 -22.20 -7.63
N SER A 113 4.34 -21.57 -6.69
CA SER A 113 5.38 -22.22 -5.89
C SER A 113 4.83 -23.36 -5.05
N LEU A 114 3.66 -23.20 -4.42
CA LEU A 114 3.06 -24.26 -3.63
C LEU A 114 2.64 -25.45 -4.46
N TRP A 115 2.05 -25.19 -5.63
CA TRP A 115 1.72 -26.23 -6.59
C TRP A 115 2.98 -26.99 -7.03
N ALA A 116 4.03 -26.26 -7.42
CA ALA A 116 5.30 -26.87 -7.80
C ALA A 116 5.94 -27.66 -6.65
N LEU A 117 5.90 -27.15 -5.41
CA LEU A 117 6.44 -27.86 -4.26
C LEU A 117 5.67 -29.15 -3.97
N LEU A 118 4.33 -29.09 -4.01
CA LEU A 118 3.47 -30.26 -3.81
C LEU A 118 3.77 -31.35 -4.85
N SER A 119 3.82 -30.97 -6.13
CA SER A 119 4.12 -31.91 -7.22
C SER A 119 5.52 -32.50 -7.09
N ALA A 120 6.52 -31.72 -6.67
CA ALA A 120 7.87 -32.20 -6.43
C ALA A 120 7.90 -33.26 -5.32
N CYS A 121 7.16 -33.04 -4.24
CA CYS A 121 7.11 -33.98 -3.13
C CYS A 121 6.41 -35.29 -3.51
N LEU A 122 5.35 -35.22 -4.30
CA LEU A 122 4.65 -36.41 -4.80
C LEU A 122 5.52 -37.19 -5.78
N LEU A 123 6.10 -36.53 -6.78
CA LEU A 123 6.94 -37.16 -7.80
C LEU A 123 8.25 -37.69 -7.22
N GLY A 124 8.93 -36.89 -6.41
CA GLY A 124 10.18 -37.25 -5.75
C GLY A 124 9.98 -38.36 -4.72
N GLY A 125 8.89 -38.31 -3.93
CA GLY A 125 8.52 -39.38 -3.01
C GLY A 125 8.25 -40.69 -3.74
N PHE A 126 7.50 -40.62 -4.85
CA PHE A 126 7.26 -41.77 -5.72
C PHE A 126 8.57 -42.35 -6.30
N SER A 127 9.46 -41.50 -6.82
CA SER A 127 10.76 -41.96 -7.35
C SER A 127 11.67 -42.57 -6.29
N ALA A 128 11.87 -41.87 -5.17
CA ALA A 128 12.70 -42.36 -4.07
C ALA A 128 12.18 -43.69 -3.53
N TYR A 129 10.86 -43.86 -3.46
CA TYR A 129 10.26 -45.13 -3.07
C TYR A 129 10.59 -46.25 -4.06
N ASN A 130 10.48 -46.03 -5.37
CA ASN A 130 10.76 -47.10 -6.33
C ASN A 130 12.28 -47.42 -6.44
N ILE A 131 13.15 -46.45 -6.15
CA ILE A 131 14.61 -46.65 -6.16
C ILE A 131 15.12 -47.31 -4.87
N PHE A 132 14.68 -46.82 -3.71
CA PHE A 132 15.19 -47.23 -2.39
C PHE A 132 14.23 -48.11 -1.59
N GLY A 133 13.02 -48.32 -2.10
CA GLY A 133 12.13 -49.35 -1.60
C GLY A 133 12.84 -50.69 -1.65
N PRO A 134 12.59 -51.60 -0.70
CA PRO A 134 13.20 -52.92 -0.73
C PRO A 134 12.91 -53.50 -2.10
N SER A 135 13.94 -53.59 -2.93
CA SER A 135 13.86 -54.30 -4.18
C SER A 135 13.44 -55.70 -3.76
N THR A 136 12.17 -56.03 -3.96
CA THR A 136 11.73 -57.42 -3.95
C THR A 136 12.73 -58.11 -4.84
N SER A 137 13.58 -58.92 -4.23
CA SER A 137 14.83 -59.44 -4.76
C SER A 137 14.57 -60.19 -6.06
N HIS A 138 14.51 -59.45 -7.16
CA HIS A 138 14.19 -59.96 -8.48
C HIS A 138 15.44 -60.49 -9.20
N GLU A 139 16.57 -60.50 -8.49
CA GLU A 139 17.84 -61.07 -8.93
C GLU A 139 18.17 -62.38 -8.21
N GLN A 140 17.19 -63.01 -7.55
CA GLN A 140 17.30 -64.44 -7.24
C GLN A 140 16.93 -65.19 -8.52
N SER A 141 17.96 -65.47 -9.31
CA SER A 141 18.00 -66.38 -10.46
C SER A 141 16.99 -67.54 -10.36
N CYS A 142 15.80 -67.37 -10.94
CA CYS A 142 14.87 -68.48 -11.23
C CYS A 142 15.39 -69.32 -12.43
N VAL A 143 16.69 -69.56 -12.53
CA VAL A 143 17.30 -70.29 -13.65
C VAL A 143 17.01 -71.79 -13.57
N ASP A 144 16.62 -72.34 -12.42
CA ASP A 144 16.46 -73.80 -12.25
C ASP A 144 15.13 -74.27 -11.62
N VAL A 145 14.03 -73.49 -11.68
CA VAL A 145 12.73 -73.93 -11.10
C VAL A 145 11.67 -74.14 -12.18
N GLU A 146 11.66 -75.35 -12.74
CA GLU A 146 10.64 -75.88 -13.66
C GLU A 146 9.26 -76.12 -12.98
N GLN A 147 9.06 -75.69 -11.73
CA GLN A 147 7.87 -76.04 -10.92
C GLN A 147 7.02 -74.88 -10.41
N CYS A 148 7.30 -73.62 -10.75
CA CYS A 148 6.42 -72.50 -10.37
C CYS A 148 5.33 -72.23 -11.44
N SER A 149 4.40 -73.18 -11.63
CA SER A 149 3.32 -73.07 -12.62
C SER A 149 2.19 -72.11 -12.24
N GLU A 150 2.23 -71.51 -11.04
CA GLU A 150 1.11 -70.69 -10.52
C GLU A 150 1.44 -69.21 -10.32
N CYS A 151 2.67 -68.75 -10.60
CA CYS A 151 3.02 -67.33 -10.42
C CYS A 151 2.44 -66.48 -11.57
N LYS A 152 1.16 -66.11 -11.44
CA LYS A 152 0.31 -65.59 -12.53
C LYS A 152 0.54 -64.11 -12.87
N THR A 153 1.44 -63.41 -12.19
CA THR A 153 1.63 -61.95 -12.33
C THR A 153 3.09 -61.50 -12.29
N CYS A 154 4.01 -62.29 -12.85
CA CYS A 154 5.33 -61.77 -13.20
C CYS A 154 5.23 -60.91 -14.48
N TYR A 155 5.09 -59.59 -14.31
CA TYR A 155 5.29 -58.67 -15.43
C TYR A 155 6.76 -58.72 -15.85
N LEU A 156 7.04 -59.50 -16.89
CA LEU A 156 8.37 -59.57 -17.46
C LEU A 156 8.64 -58.27 -18.22
N LEU A 157 9.09 -57.22 -17.52
CA LEU A 157 9.70 -56.09 -18.20
C LEU A 157 10.91 -56.60 -18.96
N THR A 158 11.00 -56.26 -20.24
CA THR A 158 12.24 -56.51 -20.98
C THR A 158 13.39 -55.80 -20.27
N SER A 159 14.58 -56.39 -20.28
CA SER A 159 15.77 -55.79 -19.64
C SER A 159 16.01 -54.34 -20.10
N ALA A 160 15.69 -54.04 -21.36
CA ALA A 160 15.71 -52.70 -21.92
C ALA A 160 14.69 -51.75 -21.25
N ALA A 161 13.43 -52.18 -21.07
CA ALA A 161 12.40 -51.38 -20.41
C ALA A 161 12.69 -51.16 -18.93
N ALA A 162 13.25 -52.16 -18.23
CA ALA A 162 13.65 -52.03 -16.83
C ALA A 162 14.77 -50.98 -16.64
N GLY A 163 15.76 -50.98 -17.54
CA GLY A 163 16.81 -49.96 -17.57
C GLY A 163 16.25 -48.55 -17.82
N GLU A 164 15.31 -48.41 -18.76
CA GLU A 164 14.65 -47.14 -19.04
C GLU A 164 13.82 -46.63 -17.85
N VAL A 165 13.06 -47.51 -17.20
CA VAL A 165 12.27 -47.18 -16.00
C VAL A 165 13.16 -46.67 -14.87
N SER A 166 14.27 -47.35 -14.58
CA SER A 166 15.22 -46.94 -13.53
C SER A 166 15.84 -45.56 -13.83
N ALA A 167 16.24 -45.32 -15.07
CA ALA A 167 16.78 -44.03 -15.51
C ALA A 167 15.75 -42.90 -15.33
N ILE A 168 14.50 -43.11 -15.78
CA ILE A 168 13.42 -42.12 -15.63
C ILE A 168 13.14 -41.83 -14.15
N LEU A 169 13.14 -42.85 -13.29
CA LEU A 169 12.90 -42.67 -11.85
C LEU A 169 13.99 -41.80 -11.20
N TYR A 170 15.26 -42.03 -11.55
CA TYR A 170 16.40 -41.25 -11.06
C TYR A 170 16.34 -39.79 -11.54
N GLU A 171 16.06 -39.58 -12.83
CA GLU A 171 15.87 -38.23 -13.40
C GLU A 171 14.70 -37.50 -12.73
N LEU A 172 13.58 -38.18 -12.52
CA LEU A 172 12.41 -37.63 -11.85
C LEU A 172 12.70 -37.24 -10.39
N LEU A 173 13.52 -38.01 -9.68
CA LEU A 173 13.97 -37.67 -8.33
C LEU A 173 14.83 -36.39 -8.35
N CYS A 174 15.81 -36.31 -9.24
CA CYS A 174 16.67 -35.13 -9.40
C CYS A 174 15.86 -33.87 -9.77
N CYS A 175 14.95 -33.98 -10.73
CA CYS A 175 14.06 -32.89 -11.12
C CYS A 175 13.18 -32.41 -9.95
N SER A 176 12.65 -33.34 -9.17
CA SER A 176 11.83 -33.02 -7.99
C SER A 176 12.60 -32.23 -6.94
N VAL A 177 13.87 -32.56 -6.69
CA VAL A 177 14.72 -31.80 -5.76
C VAL A 177 14.95 -30.37 -6.26
N LEU A 178 15.28 -30.19 -7.54
CA LEU A 178 15.49 -28.87 -8.14
C LEU A 178 14.19 -28.04 -8.17
N GLN A 179 13.07 -28.69 -8.47
CA GLN A 179 11.73 -28.09 -8.46
C GLN A 179 11.35 -27.60 -7.07
N ALA A 180 11.54 -28.43 -6.04
CA ALA A 180 11.29 -28.05 -4.64
C ALA A 180 12.18 -26.88 -4.21
N ALA A 181 13.47 -26.91 -4.55
CA ALA A 181 14.39 -25.82 -4.25
C ALA A 181 13.95 -24.50 -4.92
N ALA A 182 13.60 -24.53 -6.20
CA ALA A 182 13.12 -23.35 -6.92
C ALA A 182 11.79 -22.83 -6.35
N ALA A 183 10.86 -23.74 -6.03
CA ALA A 183 9.56 -23.44 -5.47
C ALA A 183 9.67 -22.75 -4.09
N VAL A 184 10.58 -23.20 -3.23
CA VAL A 184 10.85 -22.60 -1.91
C VAL A 184 11.58 -21.26 -2.03
N LEU A 185 12.57 -21.15 -2.93
CA LEU A 185 13.35 -19.93 -3.09
C LEU A 185 12.54 -18.79 -3.72
N ALA A 186 11.59 -19.10 -4.61
CA ALA A 186 10.77 -18.10 -5.30
C ALA A 186 10.06 -17.12 -4.33
N PRO A 187 9.25 -17.54 -3.33
CA PRO A 187 8.58 -16.62 -2.41
C PRO A 187 9.53 -15.97 -1.40
N LEU A 188 10.70 -16.58 -1.13
CA LEU A 188 11.71 -16.04 -0.21
C LEU A 188 12.48 -14.86 -0.82
N LEU A 189 12.65 -14.84 -2.14
CA LEU A 189 13.26 -13.71 -2.84
C LEU A 189 12.24 -12.57 -2.99
N THR A 190 12.16 -11.71 -1.97
CA THR A 190 11.24 -10.56 -1.99
C THR A 190 11.59 -9.59 -3.13
N GLY A 191 10.65 -9.41 -4.07
CA GLY A 191 10.57 -8.25 -4.96
C GLY A 191 11.63 -8.19 -6.06
N GLY A 192 11.38 -8.87 -7.19
CA GLY A 192 12.14 -8.64 -8.43
C GLY A 192 11.93 -9.72 -9.48
N ARG A 193 12.52 -9.52 -10.67
CA ARG A 193 12.48 -10.49 -11.79
C ARG A 193 12.95 -11.89 -11.39
N ARG A 194 13.86 -12.00 -10.43
CA ARG A 194 14.41 -13.30 -9.95
C ARG A 194 13.36 -14.20 -9.31
N CYS A 195 12.43 -13.62 -8.55
CA CYS A 195 11.31 -14.33 -7.94
C CYS A 195 10.44 -15.02 -9.00
N TRP A 196 10.07 -14.25 -10.02
CA TRP A 196 9.32 -14.74 -11.18
C TRP A 196 10.09 -15.81 -11.95
N THR A 197 11.38 -15.58 -12.25
CA THR A 197 12.20 -16.57 -12.96
C THR A 197 12.25 -17.91 -12.21
N LEU A 198 12.36 -17.89 -10.88
CA LEU A 198 12.35 -19.11 -10.09
C LEU A 198 10.98 -19.79 -10.06
N ALA A 199 9.89 -19.01 -9.99
CA ALA A 199 8.53 -19.56 -10.06
C ALA A 199 8.27 -20.23 -11.42
N TYR A 200 8.71 -19.60 -12.52
CA TYR A 200 8.66 -20.18 -13.86
C TYR A 200 9.55 -21.43 -13.99
N ALA A 201 10.75 -21.40 -13.43
CA ALA A 201 11.64 -22.57 -13.43
C ALA A 201 11.06 -23.73 -12.62
N ALA A 202 10.44 -23.44 -11.47
CA ALA A 202 9.76 -24.44 -10.66
C ALA A 202 8.60 -25.07 -11.43
N LEU A 203 7.71 -24.26 -12.03
CA LEU A 203 6.62 -24.79 -12.86
C LEU A 203 7.12 -25.57 -14.09
N ALA A 204 8.19 -25.11 -14.74
CA ALA A 204 8.76 -25.83 -15.88
C ALA A 204 9.28 -27.20 -15.46
N ALA A 205 9.97 -27.28 -14.31
CA ALA A 205 10.40 -28.54 -13.75
C ALA A 205 9.22 -29.43 -13.38
N THR A 206 8.12 -28.86 -12.84
CA THR A 206 6.86 -29.59 -12.57
C THR A 206 6.30 -30.22 -13.84
N THR A 207 6.18 -29.45 -14.92
CA THR A 207 5.67 -29.92 -16.21
C THR A 207 6.53 -31.05 -16.76
N VAL A 208 7.86 -30.91 -16.71
CA VAL A 208 8.79 -31.97 -17.13
C VAL A 208 8.62 -33.22 -16.25
N GLY A 209 8.48 -33.06 -14.95
CA GLY A 209 8.21 -34.14 -14.00
C GLY A 209 6.92 -34.90 -14.32
N HIS A 210 5.82 -34.20 -14.61
CA HIS A 210 4.56 -34.83 -15.02
C HIS A 210 4.65 -35.54 -16.38
N CYS A 211 5.40 -34.99 -17.34
CA CYS A 211 5.67 -35.65 -18.61
C CYS A 211 6.47 -36.95 -18.43
N MET A 212 7.53 -36.92 -17.61
CA MET A 212 8.33 -38.11 -17.29
C MET A 212 7.49 -39.16 -16.55
N HIS A 213 6.63 -38.73 -15.62
CA HIS A 213 5.69 -39.63 -14.93
C HIS A 213 4.68 -40.26 -15.92
N GLY A 214 4.13 -39.46 -16.84
CA GLY A 214 3.25 -39.95 -17.90
C GLY A 214 3.94 -40.99 -18.80
N ARG A 215 5.19 -40.74 -19.21
CA ARG A 215 5.99 -41.71 -19.97
C ARG A 215 6.22 -42.99 -19.19
N LEU A 216 6.58 -42.90 -17.92
CA LEU A 216 6.75 -44.06 -17.04
C LEU A 216 5.46 -44.89 -16.96
N ARG A 217 4.31 -44.24 -16.76
CA ARG A 217 3.00 -44.92 -16.73
C ARG A 217 2.63 -45.55 -18.06
N TYR A 218 2.97 -44.89 -19.17
CA TYR A 218 2.76 -45.45 -20.50
C TYR A 218 3.59 -46.72 -20.73
N LEU A 219 4.88 -46.71 -20.36
CA LEU A 219 5.75 -47.90 -20.45
C LEU A 219 5.23 -49.06 -19.59
N LEU A 220 4.78 -48.76 -18.36
CA LEU A 220 4.15 -49.77 -17.49
C LEU A 220 2.85 -50.31 -18.08
N LEU A 221 2.01 -49.45 -18.67
CA LEU A 221 0.77 -49.86 -19.33
C LEU A 221 1.04 -50.71 -20.58
N ALA A 222 2.07 -50.36 -21.37
CA ALA A 222 2.48 -51.13 -22.54
C ALA A 222 3.02 -52.52 -22.15
N ALA A 223 3.77 -52.61 -21.04
CA ALA A 223 4.25 -53.88 -20.49
C ALA A 223 3.12 -54.73 -19.89
N ALA A 224 2.09 -54.08 -19.31
CA ALA A 224 0.92 -54.74 -18.72
C ALA A 224 -0.17 -55.13 -19.73
N ALA A 225 0.04 -54.89 -21.03
CA ALA A 225 -0.95 -55.15 -22.09
C ALA A 225 -1.15 -56.65 -22.42
N TYR A 226 -1.13 -57.53 -21.40
CA TYR A 226 -1.57 -58.90 -21.55
C TYR A 226 -3.08 -58.93 -21.87
N PRO A 227 -3.52 -59.71 -22.87
CA PRO A 227 -4.92 -59.79 -23.24
C PRO A 227 -5.69 -60.58 -22.16
N GLY A 228 -6.36 -59.87 -21.26
CA GLY A 228 -7.29 -60.50 -20.31
C GLY A 228 -7.53 -59.77 -19.00
N ASP A 229 -6.68 -58.80 -18.63
CA ASP A 229 -6.75 -58.15 -17.32
C ASP A 229 -7.24 -56.69 -17.39
N ASP A 230 -7.93 -56.26 -16.33
CA ASP A 230 -8.73 -55.03 -16.28
C ASP A 230 -7.88 -53.75 -16.50
N ARG A 231 -7.91 -53.25 -17.74
CA ARG A 231 -7.20 -52.04 -18.21
C ARG A 231 -7.63 -50.72 -17.55
N THR A 232 -8.56 -50.75 -16.60
CA THR A 232 -9.16 -49.56 -15.98
C THR A 232 -8.18 -48.80 -15.09
N ILE A 233 -7.32 -49.47 -14.34
CA ILE A 233 -6.43 -48.82 -13.35
C ILE A 233 -5.33 -47.96 -14.01
N PRO A 234 -4.59 -48.43 -15.03
CA PRO A 234 -3.54 -47.63 -15.64
C PRO A 234 -4.08 -46.44 -16.45
N GLY A 235 -5.27 -46.59 -17.04
CA GLY A 235 -5.94 -45.52 -17.79
C GLY A 235 -6.34 -44.34 -16.91
N VAL A 236 -6.86 -44.59 -15.71
CA VAL A 236 -7.21 -43.53 -14.74
C VAL A 236 -5.97 -42.77 -14.28
N LEU A 237 -4.86 -43.47 -14.02
CA LEU A 237 -3.60 -42.85 -13.61
C LEU A 237 -2.96 -42.01 -14.73
N LEU A 238 -3.07 -42.46 -15.98
CA LEU A 238 -2.65 -41.66 -17.14
C LEU A 238 -3.51 -40.41 -17.31
N GLY A 239 -4.84 -40.52 -17.11
CA GLY A 239 -5.75 -39.38 -17.11
C GLY A 239 -5.42 -38.34 -16.04
N LEU A 240 -5.07 -38.78 -14.83
CA LEU A 240 -4.59 -37.91 -13.75
C LEU A 240 -3.29 -37.17 -14.12
N ALA A 241 -2.35 -37.84 -14.79
CA ALA A 241 -1.13 -37.19 -15.26
C ALA A 241 -1.41 -36.08 -16.30
N ILE A 242 -2.36 -36.31 -17.22
CA ILE A 242 -2.79 -35.29 -18.20
C ILE A 242 -3.47 -34.11 -17.49
N LEU A 243 -4.34 -34.39 -16.50
CA LEU A 243 -5.00 -33.34 -15.73
C LEU A 243 -3.99 -32.45 -14.99
N ASN A 244 -2.98 -33.05 -14.36
CA ASN A 244 -1.91 -32.31 -13.68
C ASN A 244 -1.12 -31.43 -14.64
N LEU A 245 -0.86 -31.90 -15.88
CA LEU A 245 -0.23 -31.10 -16.92
C LEU A 245 -1.06 -29.86 -17.31
N VAL A 246 -2.39 -30.01 -17.41
CA VAL A 246 -3.30 -28.89 -17.67
C VAL A 246 -3.24 -27.86 -16.53
N VAL A 247 -3.17 -28.32 -15.27
CA VAL A 247 -3.03 -27.43 -14.12
C VAL A 247 -1.70 -26.66 -14.18
N ASP A 248 -0.60 -27.31 -14.53
CA ASP A 248 0.70 -26.64 -14.70
C ASP A 248 0.62 -25.49 -15.73
N LEU A 249 -0.01 -25.75 -16.89
CA LEU A 249 -0.20 -24.75 -17.95
C LEU A 249 -1.08 -23.57 -17.49
N LEU A 250 -2.13 -23.85 -16.72
CA LEU A 250 -2.98 -22.81 -16.13
C LEU A 250 -2.20 -21.96 -15.12
N CYS A 251 -1.33 -22.57 -14.31
CA CYS A 251 -0.43 -21.83 -13.41
C CYS A 251 0.56 -20.94 -14.18
N PHE A 252 1.10 -21.43 -15.30
CA PHE A 252 1.94 -20.61 -16.19
C PHE A 252 1.19 -19.40 -16.75
N LEU A 253 -0.01 -19.61 -17.29
CA LEU A 253 -0.85 -18.54 -17.82
C LEU A 253 -1.17 -17.51 -16.75
N PHE A 254 -1.52 -17.96 -15.54
CA PHE A 254 -1.82 -17.07 -14.42
C PHE A 254 -0.61 -16.20 -14.02
N LEU A 255 0.60 -16.76 -14.00
CA LEU A 255 1.81 -15.98 -13.73
C LEU A 255 2.12 -14.96 -14.84
N ILE A 256 1.88 -15.31 -16.11
CA ILE A 256 2.10 -14.40 -17.25
C ILE A 256 1.13 -13.22 -17.17
N LEU A 257 -0.16 -13.50 -16.99
CA LEU A 257 -1.22 -12.48 -16.92
C LEU A 257 -0.95 -11.44 -15.83
N ILE A 258 -0.49 -11.88 -14.66
CA ILE A 258 -0.25 -10.96 -13.53
C ILE A 258 1.05 -10.19 -13.69
N ARG A 259 2.05 -10.79 -14.36
CA ARG A 259 3.32 -10.12 -14.64
C ARG A 259 3.14 -8.97 -15.63
N ASP A 260 2.34 -9.16 -16.67
CA ASP A 260 2.14 -8.14 -17.71
C ASP A 260 1.48 -6.87 -17.14
N ASP A 261 0.59 -7.02 -16.16
CA ASP A 261 0.01 -5.88 -15.45
C ASP A 261 1.10 -5.06 -14.71
N GLU A 262 2.15 -5.69 -14.13
CA GLU A 262 3.15 -5.00 -13.30
C GLU A 262 4.08 -4.08 -14.09
N ASP A 263 4.42 -4.46 -15.31
CA ASP A 263 5.36 -3.71 -16.14
C ASP A 263 4.69 -2.48 -16.80
N GLY A 264 3.37 -2.30 -16.65
CA GLY A 264 2.62 -1.16 -17.19
C GLY A 264 2.70 -1.04 -18.72
N GLY A 265 3.20 -2.10 -19.38
CA GLY A 265 3.24 -2.23 -20.82
C GLY A 265 1.88 -2.70 -21.29
N ALA A 266 1.14 -1.81 -21.94
CA ALA A 266 -0.04 -2.21 -22.71
C ALA A 266 0.41 -3.14 -23.85
N PHE A 267 0.45 -4.44 -23.57
CA PHE A 267 0.35 -5.45 -24.62
C PHE A 267 -1.14 -5.69 -24.83
N ASP A 268 -1.62 -5.36 -26.03
CA ASP A 268 -3.06 -5.33 -26.35
C ASP A 268 -3.75 -6.71 -26.35
N THR A 269 -3.09 -7.80 -25.95
CA THR A 269 -3.72 -9.02 -25.39
C THR A 269 -2.68 -10.11 -25.08
N PRO A 270 -2.83 -10.86 -23.97
CA PRO A 270 -1.98 -12.01 -23.62
C PRO A 270 -2.08 -13.18 -24.62
N PHE A 271 -3.10 -13.17 -25.48
CA PHE A 271 -3.29 -14.17 -26.53
C PHE A 271 -2.28 -14.06 -27.68
N GLU A 272 -1.76 -12.86 -27.98
CA GLU A 272 -0.76 -12.70 -29.05
C GLU A 272 0.60 -13.33 -28.70
N LEU A 273 0.98 -13.35 -27.42
CA LEU A 273 2.23 -13.98 -26.98
C LEU A 273 2.16 -15.51 -27.10
N LEU A 274 0.99 -16.10 -26.84
CA LEU A 274 0.73 -17.52 -27.01
C LEU A 274 0.75 -17.91 -28.51
N LEU A 275 0.21 -17.06 -29.39
CA LEU A 275 0.28 -17.24 -30.85
C LEU A 275 1.71 -17.08 -31.38
N LEU A 276 2.50 -16.14 -30.84
CA LEU A 276 3.89 -15.89 -31.22
C LEU A 276 4.85 -17.03 -30.82
N LEU A 277 4.57 -17.73 -29.71
CA LEU A 277 5.33 -18.93 -29.32
C LEU A 277 5.01 -20.15 -30.20
N THR A 278 3.84 -20.19 -30.84
CA THR A 278 3.45 -21.25 -31.79
C THR A 278 3.75 -20.92 -33.26
N CYS A 279 4.12 -19.68 -33.59
CA CYS A 279 4.36 -19.26 -34.97
C CYS A 279 5.66 -18.45 -35.09
N HIS A 280 6.75 -19.14 -35.45
CA HIS A 280 7.91 -18.48 -36.05
C HIS A 280 7.52 -18.01 -37.46
N SER A 281 7.46 -16.70 -37.68
CA SER A 281 8.13 -15.97 -38.78
C SER A 281 7.41 -14.66 -39.13
N VAL A 282 8.23 -13.63 -39.40
CA VAL A 282 7.93 -12.35 -40.07
C VAL A 282 7.31 -11.20 -39.22
N ARG A 283 8.16 -10.18 -38.96
CA ARG A 283 7.83 -8.74 -38.89
C ARG A 283 8.56 -8.05 -40.06
N PRO A 284 8.21 -6.83 -40.54
CA PRO A 284 7.56 -5.70 -39.83
C PRO A 284 6.49 -4.99 -40.74
N ALA A 285 5.93 -3.80 -40.52
CA ALA A 285 6.10 -2.64 -39.64
C ALA A 285 4.77 -1.85 -39.63
N ALA A 286 4.44 -1.13 -38.55
CA ALA A 286 3.33 -0.18 -38.57
C ALA A 286 3.79 1.22 -38.13
N HIS A 287 3.48 2.19 -38.98
CA HIS A 287 3.74 3.62 -38.85
C HIS A 287 2.88 4.27 -37.74
N ARG A 288 3.48 5.22 -36.99
CA ARG A 288 2.78 6.18 -36.15
C ARG A 288 2.23 7.34 -37.00
N PRO A 289 0.97 7.77 -36.83
CA PRO A 289 0.53 9.09 -37.25
C PRO A 289 0.76 10.12 -36.14
N LEU A 290 1.40 11.24 -36.50
CA LEU A 290 1.48 12.47 -35.73
C LEU A 290 0.14 13.23 -35.83
N HIS A 291 -0.41 13.63 -34.69
CA HIS A 291 -1.53 14.58 -34.63
C HIS A 291 -1.02 15.97 -34.20
N PRO A 292 -1.52 17.07 -34.80
CA PRO A 292 -1.01 18.41 -34.54
C PRO A 292 -1.71 19.12 -33.38
N TYR A 293 -0.93 19.99 -32.74
CA TYR A 293 -1.28 20.96 -31.72
C TYR A 293 -2.43 21.90 -32.15
N LYS A 294 -3.41 22.11 -31.26
CA LYS A 294 -4.38 23.22 -31.32
C LYS A 294 -4.02 24.25 -30.24
N SER A 295 -3.79 25.49 -30.66
CA SER A 295 -3.65 26.68 -29.82
C SER A 295 -5.01 27.35 -29.58
N PRO A 296 -5.28 27.96 -28.40
CA PRO A 296 -6.46 28.79 -28.19
C PRO A 296 -6.16 30.28 -28.41
N SER A 297 -7.11 30.91 -29.10
CA SER A 297 -7.26 32.34 -29.36
C SER A 297 -7.78 33.08 -28.11
N TYR A 298 -7.26 34.29 -27.84
CA TYR A 298 -7.84 35.22 -26.89
C TYR A 298 -8.34 36.47 -27.62
N ASN A 299 -9.66 36.67 -27.59
CA ASN A 299 -10.33 37.93 -27.91
C ASN A 299 -10.36 38.83 -26.66
N TYR A 300 -10.01 40.10 -26.82
CA TYR A 300 -10.44 41.16 -25.91
C TYR A 300 -10.93 42.36 -26.73
N ALA A 301 -12.24 42.62 -26.63
CA ALA A 301 -12.88 43.86 -27.03
C ALA A 301 -13.46 44.50 -25.77
N VAL A 302 -13.03 45.73 -25.44
CA VAL A 302 -13.75 46.64 -24.54
C VAL A 302 -13.45 48.07 -24.97
N GLY A 303 -14.47 48.79 -25.44
CA GLY A 303 -14.42 50.23 -25.70
C GLY A 303 -14.77 51.06 -24.45
N PRO A 304 -14.57 52.39 -24.49
CA PRO A 304 -15.21 53.29 -23.53
C PRO A 304 -16.07 54.36 -24.23
N GLY A 305 -17.33 54.47 -23.81
CA GLY A 305 -18.19 55.64 -24.02
C GLY A 305 -18.28 56.49 -22.76
N SER A 306 -18.15 57.82 -22.93
CA SER A 306 -19.12 58.87 -22.57
C SER A 306 -19.54 59.03 -21.09
N SER A 307 -19.87 60.20 -20.51
CA SER A 307 -19.87 61.63 -20.86
C SER A 307 -20.56 62.38 -19.68
N VAL A 308 -20.09 63.60 -19.36
CA VAL A 308 -20.88 64.82 -19.02
C VAL A 308 -21.72 64.94 -17.72
N GLY A 309 -21.64 66.14 -17.11
CA GLY A 309 -22.56 66.79 -16.13
C GLY A 309 -21.76 67.59 -15.08
N SER A 310 -21.56 68.92 -15.07
CA SER A 310 -22.33 70.15 -15.36
C SER A 310 -23.31 70.60 -14.25
N MET A 311 -23.26 71.91 -13.94
CA MET A 311 -24.21 72.77 -13.19
C MET A 311 -24.18 72.70 -11.64
N ASP A 312 -24.31 73.77 -10.84
CA ASP A 312 -24.61 75.20 -11.07
C ASP A 312 -24.16 76.09 -9.88
N GLU A 313 -24.11 77.40 -10.16
CA GLU A 313 -23.98 78.54 -9.26
C GLU A 313 -25.13 78.66 -8.24
N ASP A 314 -24.89 79.32 -7.10
CA ASP A 314 -25.86 80.33 -6.64
C ASP A 314 -25.28 81.33 -5.62
N ASN A 315 -25.59 82.60 -5.89
CA ASN A 315 -25.27 83.81 -5.15
C ASN A 315 -26.21 84.01 -3.96
N SER A 316 -25.75 84.64 -2.87
CA SER A 316 -26.59 85.60 -2.13
C SER A 316 -25.79 86.65 -1.34
N LYS A 317 -26.31 87.87 -1.42
CA LYS A 317 -25.86 89.17 -0.87
C LYS A 317 -25.94 89.27 0.66
N MET A 318 -25.07 90.07 1.28
CA MET A 318 -25.45 90.87 2.46
C MET A 318 -24.60 92.15 2.64
N MET A 319 -25.24 93.20 3.19
CA MET A 319 -24.84 94.62 3.27
C MET A 319 -23.72 94.95 4.28
N PRO A 320 -23.03 96.11 4.15
CA PRO A 320 -22.00 96.56 5.09
C PRO A 320 -22.58 97.42 6.24
N VAL A 321 -22.06 97.23 7.45
CA VAL A 321 -22.30 98.06 8.65
C VAL A 321 -20.98 98.72 9.06
N SER A 322 -21.05 99.98 9.45
CA SER A 322 -19.93 100.92 9.63
C SER A 322 -19.01 100.64 10.83
N PRO A 323 -17.72 101.04 10.75
CA PRO A 323 -16.65 100.59 11.63
C PRO A 323 -16.27 101.65 12.68
N LEU A 324 -15.90 101.22 13.89
CA LEU A 324 -14.75 101.73 14.66
C LEU A 324 -14.71 101.25 16.13
N ASP A 325 -15.71 100.50 16.60
CA ASP A 325 -15.60 99.71 17.84
C ASP A 325 -15.71 98.19 17.60
N SER A 326 -16.02 97.78 16.36
CA SER A 326 -16.15 96.38 15.94
C SER A 326 -14.80 95.68 15.75
N GLU A 327 -13.72 96.40 15.48
CA GLU A 327 -12.48 95.76 15.06
C GLU A 327 -11.72 95.08 16.19
N LYS A 328 -11.64 95.74 17.35
CA LYS A 328 -11.09 95.13 18.55
C LYS A 328 -11.93 93.92 18.97
N LEU A 329 -13.25 93.97 18.78
CA LEU A 329 -14.16 92.84 19.01
C LEU A 329 -13.98 91.73 17.96
N VAL A 330 -13.72 92.05 16.69
CA VAL A 330 -13.47 91.08 15.61
C VAL A 330 -12.11 90.40 15.78
N ILE A 331 -11.08 91.12 16.21
CA ILE A 331 -9.76 90.54 16.51
C ILE A 331 -9.85 89.63 17.75
N ILE A 332 -10.55 90.06 18.80
CA ILE A 332 -10.80 89.21 19.98
C ILE A 332 -11.68 88.00 19.63
N ALA A 333 -12.68 88.16 18.75
CA ALA A 333 -13.52 87.06 18.27
C ALA A 333 -12.71 86.06 17.43
N ARG A 334 -11.85 86.54 16.52
CA ARG A 334 -10.94 85.69 15.73
C ARG A 334 -9.88 85.00 16.57
N LEU A 335 -9.33 85.66 17.59
CA LEU A 335 -8.42 85.02 18.55
C LEU A 335 -9.13 83.94 19.36
N LYS A 336 -10.35 84.19 19.83
CA LYS A 336 -11.17 83.17 20.51
C LYS A 336 -11.50 82.00 19.57
N GLU A 337 -11.79 82.27 18.30
CA GLU A 337 -12.06 81.26 17.30
C GLU A 337 -10.81 80.43 16.97
N ASN A 338 -9.65 81.05 16.78
CA ASN A 338 -8.36 80.38 16.60
C ASN A 338 -7.96 79.53 17.81
N ILE A 339 -8.21 80.01 19.04
CA ILE A 339 -7.99 79.22 20.26
C ILE A 339 -8.92 78.01 20.26
N LYS A 340 -10.20 78.19 19.92
CA LYS A 340 -11.18 77.11 19.85
C LYS A 340 -10.85 76.09 18.75
N GLU A 341 -10.36 76.53 17.60
CA GLU A 341 -9.85 75.67 16.52
C GLU A 341 -8.61 74.89 16.96
N ASN A 342 -7.68 75.52 17.66
CA ASN A 342 -6.49 74.86 18.20
C ASN A 342 -6.84 73.84 19.29
N GLU A 343 -7.81 74.13 20.15
CA GLU A 343 -8.36 73.17 21.10
C GLU A 343 -9.02 71.97 20.40
N GLN A 344 -9.79 72.21 19.32
CA GLN A 344 -10.36 71.14 18.50
C GLN A 344 -9.30 70.29 17.78
N LEU A 345 -8.23 70.93 17.28
CA LEU A 345 -7.08 70.26 16.67
C LEU A 345 -6.33 69.39 17.69
N LEU A 346 -6.10 69.90 18.89
CA LEU A 346 -5.46 69.17 19.99
C LEU A 346 -6.32 67.97 20.42
N ALA A 347 -7.64 68.14 20.51
CA ALA A 347 -8.58 67.06 20.78
C ALA A 347 -8.56 66.00 19.66
N ALA A 348 -8.47 66.42 18.39
CA ALA A 348 -8.36 65.52 17.25
C ALA A 348 -7.04 64.73 17.23
N ILE A 349 -5.92 65.36 17.63
CA ILE A 349 -4.61 64.69 17.78
C ILE A 349 -4.67 63.66 18.90
N LYS A 350 -5.15 64.03 20.09
CA LYS A 350 -5.34 63.08 21.21
C LYS A 350 -6.22 61.89 20.83
N LYS A 351 -7.29 62.13 20.06
CA LYS A 351 -8.14 61.04 19.53
C LYS A 351 -7.40 60.11 18.57
N LYS A 352 -6.47 60.63 17.76
CA LYS A 352 -5.62 59.82 16.87
C LYS A 352 -4.58 59.02 17.63
N GLU A 353 -3.94 59.60 18.65
CA GLU A 353 -3.00 58.89 19.52
C GLU A 353 -3.69 57.73 20.26
N LEU A 354 -4.92 57.96 20.76
CA LEU A 354 -5.75 56.91 21.35
C LEU A 354 -6.01 55.77 20.35
N HIS A 355 -6.40 56.10 19.12
CA HIS A 355 -6.60 55.10 18.06
C HIS A 355 -5.31 54.34 17.71
N LEU A 356 -4.16 55.01 17.70
CA LEU A 356 -2.86 54.37 17.42
C LEU A 356 -2.49 53.36 18.52
N SER A 357 -2.68 53.73 19.79
CA SER A 357 -2.51 52.86 20.95
C SER A 357 -3.44 51.63 20.89
N GLU A 358 -4.69 51.82 20.47
CA GLU A 358 -5.65 50.74 20.30
C GLU A 358 -5.26 49.78 19.16
N ILE A 359 -4.73 50.31 18.05
CA ILE A 359 -4.18 49.51 16.94
C ILE A 359 -2.97 48.70 17.42
N GLU A 360 -2.09 49.28 18.23
CA GLU A 360 -0.90 48.60 18.74
C GLU A 360 -1.27 47.48 19.72
N LYS A 361 -2.27 47.69 20.58
CA LYS A 361 -2.86 46.63 21.42
C LYS A 361 -3.45 45.50 20.57
N LYS A 362 -4.23 45.83 19.53
CA LYS A 362 -4.80 44.83 18.61
C LYS A 362 -3.71 44.06 17.86
N LYS A 363 -2.62 44.71 17.47
CA LYS A 363 -1.46 44.07 16.84
C LYS A 363 -0.80 43.07 17.78
N LYS A 364 -0.54 43.44 19.05
CA LYS A 364 0.02 42.52 20.05
C LYS A 364 -0.89 41.31 20.32
N LEU A 365 -2.20 41.55 20.41
CA LEU A 365 -3.20 40.48 20.57
C LEU A 365 -3.22 39.52 19.36
N LEU A 366 -3.19 40.07 18.15
CA LEU A 366 -3.11 39.26 16.92
C LEU A 366 -1.83 38.43 16.87
N LEU A 367 -0.69 39.00 17.25
CA LEU A 367 0.59 38.28 17.28
C LEU A 367 0.58 37.12 18.28
N ALA A 368 -0.01 37.34 19.47
CA ALA A 368 -0.18 36.30 20.48
C ALA A 368 -1.11 35.17 20.00
N ASN A 369 -2.22 35.52 19.33
CA ASN A 369 -3.12 34.53 18.73
C ASN A 369 -2.43 33.73 17.62
N ILE A 370 -1.68 34.37 16.74
CA ILE A 370 -0.91 33.67 15.68
C ILE A 370 0.10 32.71 16.30
N LYS A 371 0.83 33.13 17.34
CA LYS A 371 1.78 32.28 18.04
C LYS A 371 1.09 31.06 18.67
N LYS A 372 -0.02 31.27 19.38
CA LYS A 372 -0.81 30.20 20.00
C LYS A 372 -1.35 29.21 18.97
N THR A 373 -1.84 29.69 17.84
CA THR A 373 -2.30 28.84 16.73
C THR A 373 -1.15 28.05 16.11
N GLY A 374 0.04 28.66 15.97
CA GLY A 374 1.24 27.97 15.49
C GLY A 374 1.69 26.83 16.42
N GLU A 375 1.68 27.05 17.73
CA GLU A 375 2.00 26.01 18.72
C GLU A 375 0.99 24.85 18.69
N LEU A 376 -0.30 25.16 18.52
CA LEU A 376 -1.36 24.15 18.42
C LEU A 376 -1.25 23.31 17.14
N LEU A 377 -0.96 23.94 16.00
CA LEU A 377 -0.69 23.24 14.74
C LEU A 377 0.55 22.36 14.82
N LEU A 378 1.62 22.81 15.50
CA LEU A 378 2.83 22.01 15.68
C LEU A 378 2.57 20.77 16.55
N ALA A 379 1.77 20.91 17.60
CA ALA A 379 1.35 19.78 18.43
C ALA A 379 0.51 18.77 17.63
N ASP A 380 -0.42 19.24 16.79
CA ASP A 380 -1.21 18.39 15.92
C ASP A 380 -0.37 17.65 14.87
N ILE A 381 0.67 18.31 14.32
CA ILE A 381 1.61 17.67 13.39
C ILE A 381 2.39 16.55 14.10
N LYS A 382 2.96 16.82 15.28
CA LYS A 382 3.67 15.80 16.07
C LYS A 382 2.76 14.63 16.44
N LYS A 383 1.50 14.90 16.80
CA LYS A 383 0.51 13.84 17.10
C LYS A 383 0.25 12.97 15.86
N LYS A 384 0.16 13.56 14.67
CA LYS A 384 0.00 12.81 13.41
C LYS A 384 1.23 11.97 13.08
N GLU A 385 2.43 12.48 13.30
CA GLU A 385 3.68 11.72 13.10
C GLU A 385 3.75 10.50 14.03
N LEU A 386 3.42 10.66 15.32
CA LEU A 386 3.37 9.55 16.27
C LEU A 386 2.30 8.51 15.90
N LEU A 387 1.11 8.95 15.49
CA LEU A 387 0.06 8.04 15.01
C LEU A 387 0.51 7.26 13.77
N GLN A 388 1.20 7.92 12.83
CA GLN A 388 1.72 7.27 11.63
C GLN A 388 2.83 6.26 11.97
N GLU A 389 3.69 6.54 12.94
CA GLU A 389 4.71 5.59 13.41
C GLU A 389 4.05 4.35 14.05
N VAL A 390 3.03 4.55 14.89
CA VAL A 390 2.26 3.45 15.50
C VAL A 390 1.55 2.61 14.45
N GLU A 391 0.93 3.23 13.44
CA GLU A 391 0.31 2.52 12.32
C GLU A 391 1.33 1.71 11.50
N ASN A 392 2.51 2.28 11.24
CA ASN A 392 3.58 1.59 10.53
C ASN A 392 4.11 0.38 11.31
N LYS A 393 4.31 0.51 12.63
CA LYS A 393 4.68 -0.62 13.49
C LYS A 393 3.61 -1.71 13.49
N LYS A 394 2.33 -1.33 13.63
CA LYS A 394 1.19 -2.26 13.57
C LYS A 394 1.10 -2.99 12.23
N LYS A 395 1.36 -2.29 11.12
CA LYS A 395 1.37 -2.87 9.78
C LYS A 395 2.53 -3.84 9.57
N LYS A 396 3.74 -3.51 10.06
CA LYS A 396 4.90 -4.42 10.05
C LYS A 396 4.60 -5.69 10.85
N GLN A 397 4.00 -5.55 12.03
CA GLN A 397 3.66 -6.69 12.86
C GLN A 397 2.62 -7.60 12.21
N ARG A 398 1.54 -7.05 11.66
CA ARG A 398 0.55 -7.82 10.89
C ARG A 398 1.18 -8.59 9.73
N PHE A 399 2.18 -8.00 9.06
CA PHE A 399 2.90 -8.65 7.99
C PHE A 399 3.76 -9.82 8.49
N LEU A 400 4.46 -9.67 9.62
CA LEU A 400 5.21 -10.75 10.25
C LEU A 400 4.29 -11.89 10.73
N SER A 401 3.16 -11.58 11.36
CA SER A 401 2.17 -12.59 11.75
C SER A 401 1.61 -13.34 10.54
N PHE A 402 1.39 -12.64 9.42
CA PHE A 402 0.98 -13.28 8.17
C PHE A 402 2.05 -14.25 7.64
N LEU A 403 3.33 -13.84 7.62
CA LEU A 403 4.44 -14.70 7.23
C LEU A 403 4.57 -15.93 8.13
N ALA A 404 4.34 -15.79 9.44
CA ALA A 404 4.39 -16.91 10.37
C ALA A 404 3.29 -17.93 10.11
N VAL A 405 2.05 -17.47 9.93
CA VAL A 405 0.94 -18.35 9.56
C VAL A 405 1.18 -19.02 8.22
N LEU A 406 1.69 -18.26 7.24
CA LEU A 406 2.06 -18.81 5.94
C LEU A 406 3.07 -19.95 6.12
N ALA A 407 4.25 -19.68 6.68
CA ALA A 407 5.31 -20.67 6.84
C ALA A 407 4.83 -21.94 7.59
N ALA A 408 4.12 -21.76 8.71
CA ALA A 408 3.58 -22.86 9.50
C ALA A 408 2.55 -23.70 8.73
N SER A 409 1.66 -23.05 7.97
CA SER A 409 0.64 -23.74 7.19
C SER A 409 1.24 -24.46 5.98
N LEU A 410 2.27 -23.89 5.36
CA LEU A 410 2.98 -24.55 4.26
C LEU A 410 3.72 -25.80 4.73
N TRP A 411 4.41 -25.69 5.86
CA TRP A 411 5.08 -26.83 6.47
C TRP A 411 4.07 -27.93 6.81
N ALA A 412 2.97 -27.57 7.49
CA ALA A 412 1.92 -28.52 7.82
C ALA A 412 1.28 -29.16 6.58
N LEU A 413 1.05 -28.40 5.50
CA LEU A 413 0.50 -28.94 4.25
C LEU A 413 1.47 -29.92 3.60
N LEU A 414 2.76 -29.57 3.55
CA LEU A 414 3.82 -30.40 3.00
C LEU A 414 3.92 -31.74 3.76
N SER A 415 4.01 -31.68 5.09
CA SER A 415 4.08 -32.87 5.93
C SER A 415 2.82 -33.73 5.80
N ALA A 416 1.65 -33.13 5.66
CA ALA A 416 0.41 -33.87 5.43
C ALA A 416 0.49 -34.67 4.12
N CYS A 417 0.93 -34.05 3.04
CA CYS A 417 1.05 -34.73 1.76
C CYS A 417 2.06 -35.88 1.81
N LEU A 418 3.20 -35.69 2.49
CA LEU A 418 4.21 -36.73 2.66
C LEU A 418 3.69 -37.91 3.50
N LEU A 419 3.11 -37.63 4.67
CA LEU A 419 2.59 -38.65 5.58
C LEU A 419 1.37 -39.37 5.00
N GLY A 420 0.47 -38.63 4.37
CA GLY A 420 -0.72 -39.16 3.71
C GLY A 420 -0.37 -40.01 2.49
N GLY A 421 0.53 -39.53 1.64
CA GLY A 421 1.04 -40.28 0.49
C GLY A 421 1.71 -41.59 0.92
N PHE A 422 2.58 -41.52 1.93
CA PHE A 422 3.19 -42.70 2.53
C PHE A 422 2.14 -43.69 3.06
N SER A 423 1.12 -43.21 3.75
CA SER A 423 0.09 -44.06 4.36
C SER A 423 -0.81 -44.73 3.32
N ALA A 424 -1.34 -43.94 2.38
CA ALA A 424 -2.18 -44.43 1.29
C ALA A 424 -1.44 -45.46 0.45
N TYR A 425 -0.17 -45.19 0.13
CA TYR A 425 0.65 -46.12 -0.62
C TYR A 425 0.78 -47.47 0.10
N ASN A 426 1.10 -47.51 1.40
CA ASN A 426 1.25 -48.78 2.12
C ASN A 426 -0.08 -49.55 2.26
N ILE A 427 -1.20 -48.84 2.47
CA ILE A 427 -2.53 -49.47 2.60
C ILE A 427 -3.00 -50.06 1.26
N PHE A 428 -2.96 -49.27 0.19
CA PHE A 428 -3.51 -49.67 -1.10
C PHE A 428 -2.52 -50.48 -1.94
N GLY A 429 -1.22 -50.24 -1.81
CA GLY A 429 -0.18 -50.97 -2.53
C GLY A 429 -0.07 -52.44 -2.09
N GLN A 430 -0.27 -52.73 -0.80
CA GLN A 430 -0.30 -54.12 -0.31
C GLN A 430 -1.57 -54.88 -0.74
N SER A 431 -2.68 -54.18 -1.00
CA SER A 431 -3.92 -54.84 -1.41
C SER A 431 -3.87 -55.36 -2.85
N THR A 432 -2.94 -54.85 -3.68
CA THR A 432 -2.80 -55.24 -5.09
C THR A 432 -1.76 -56.33 -5.33
N SER A 433 -0.80 -56.51 -4.42
CA SER A 433 0.03 -57.72 -4.41
C SER A 433 -0.79 -58.81 -3.75
N HIS A 434 -1.45 -59.65 -4.56
CA HIS A 434 -2.22 -60.79 -4.11
C HIS A 434 -1.51 -61.49 -2.95
N GLN A 435 -2.22 -61.58 -1.85
CA GLN A 435 -1.98 -62.46 -0.71
C GLN A 435 -2.06 -63.91 -1.20
N GLU A 436 -1.14 -64.33 -2.08
CA GLU A 436 -0.83 -65.73 -2.28
C GLU A 436 -0.28 -66.22 -0.95
N SER A 437 -1.20 -66.81 -0.20
CA SER A 437 -1.01 -67.58 1.00
C SER A 437 0.35 -68.30 0.97
N CYS A 438 1.35 -67.69 1.58
CA CYS A 438 2.56 -68.38 1.99
C CYS A 438 2.21 -69.26 3.21
N ALA A 439 1.25 -70.18 3.07
CA ALA A 439 0.98 -71.19 4.08
C ALA A 439 2.14 -72.20 4.17
N ASP A 440 2.97 -72.30 3.13
CA ASP A 440 4.15 -73.17 3.07
C ASP A 440 5.48 -72.38 3.18
N VAL A 441 5.58 -71.44 4.13
CA VAL A 441 6.82 -70.68 4.45
C VAL A 441 7.99 -71.58 4.84
N ALA A 442 7.75 -72.85 5.16
CA ALA A 442 8.82 -73.81 5.45
C ALA A 442 9.77 -74.06 4.26
N GLN A 443 9.37 -73.76 3.01
CA GLN A 443 10.21 -74.02 1.83
C GLN A 443 10.88 -72.78 1.23
N CYS A 444 10.54 -71.56 1.64
CA CYS A 444 11.16 -70.35 1.08
C CYS A 444 12.42 -69.96 1.87
N SER A 445 13.45 -70.82 1.80
CA SER A 445 14.73 -70.62 2.50
C SER A 445 15.54 -69.40 2.03
N GLU A 446 15.11 -68.72 0.95
CA GLU A 446 15.85 -67.62 0.32
C GLU A 446 15.18 -66.24 0.41
N CYS A 447 13.99 -66.12 1.02
CA CYS A 447 13.35 -64.81 1.20
C CYS A 447 14.00 -64.02 2.36
N LYS A 448 15.17 -63.42 2.11
CA LYS A 448 15.94 -62.62 3.09
C LYS A 448 15.25 -61.35 3.59
N THR A 449 14.12 -60.92 3.03
CA THR A 449 13.48 -59.62 3.34
C THR A 449 12.04 -59.72 3.84
N CYS A 450 11.54 -60.92 4.13
CA CYS A 450 10.23 -61.07 4.77
C CYS A 450 10.36 -60.76 6.27
N TYR A 451 10.02 -59.54 6.66
CA TYR A 451 9.81 -59.22 8.07
C TYR A 451 8.55 -59.95 8.55
N LEU A 452 8.73 -61.03 9.30
CA LEU A 452 7.64 -61.70 9.97
C LEU A 452 7.18 -60.82 11.14
N LEU A 453 6.32 -59.84 10.87
CA LEU A 453 5.64 -59.15 11.96
C LEU A 453 4.72 -60.16 12.65
N THR A 454 4.86 -60.29 13.96
CA THR A 454 3.85 -60.98 14.77
C THR A 454 2.48 -60.38 14.47
N SER A 455 1.41 -61.19 14.42
CA SER A 455 0.05 -60.74 14.08
C SER A 455 -0.36 -59.44 14.78
N ALA A 456 -0.07 -59.32 16.08
CA ALA A 456 -0.35 -58.11 16.87
C ALA A 456 0.38 -56.84 16.38
N ALA A 457 1.64 -56.97 15.95
CA ALA A 457 2.42 -55.84 15.42
C ALA A 457 1.96 -55.45 14.01
N ALA A 458 1.55 -56.43 13.19
CA ALA A 458 0.99 -56.17 11.87
C ALA A 458 -0.34 -55.39 11.98
N ASP A 459 -1.24 -55.81 12.88
CA ASP A 459 -2.49 -55.10 13.16
C ASP A 459 -2.24 -53.67 13.67
N GLU A 460 -1.24 -53.49 14.54
CA GLU A 460 -0.85 -52.16 15.03
C GLU A 460 -0.31 -51.27 13.89
N VAL A 461 0.53 -51.79 13.01
CA VAL A 461 1.05 -51.07 11.85
C VAL A 461 -0.07 -50.59 10.93
N VAL A 462 -1.02 -51.48 10.59
CA VAL A 462 -2.18 -51.13 9.76
C VAL A 462 -3.02 -50.05 10.44
N ALA A 463 -3.29 -50.19 11.74
CA ALA A 463 -4.04 -49.19 12.50
C ALA A 463 -3.33 -47.81 12.52
N ILE A 464 -2.01 -47.78 12.66
CA ILE A 464 -1.22 -46.55 12.61
C ILE A 464 -1.29 -45.92 11.22
N LEU A 465 -1.16 -46.70 10.14
CA LEU A 465 -1.23 -46.20 8.77
C LEU A 465 -2.59 -45.56 8.46
N TYR A 466 -3.70 -46.19 8.84
CA TYR A 466 -5.03 -45.60 8.66
C TYR A 466 -5.19 -44.29 9.44
N ARG A 467 -4.73 -44.24 10.70
CA ARG A 467 -4.76 -43.01 11.50
C ARG A 467 -3.90 -41.91 10.88
N LEU A 468 -2.72 -42.25 10.40
CA LEU A 468 -1.80 -41.31 9.75
C LEU A 468 -2.42 -40.73 8.47
N LEU A 469 -3.09 -41.57 7.67
CA LEU A 469 -3.85 -41.11 6.51
C LEU A 469 -4.98 -40.15 6.90
N CYS A 470 -5.83 -40.50 7.88
CA CYS A 470 -6.91 -39.62 8.34
C CYS A 470 -6.40 -38.29 8.90
N CYS A 471 -5.34 -38.33 9.73
CA CYS A 471 -4.72 -37.14 10.30
C CYS A 471 -4.14 -36.24 9.21
N SER A 472 -3.51 -36.82 8.18
CA SER A 472 -2.96 -36.04 7.07
C SER A 472 -4.02 -35.26 6.29
N VAL A 473 -5.21 -35.84 6.08
CA VAL A 473 -6.32 -35.15 5.41
C VAL A 473 -6.81 -33.97 6.26
N LEU A 474 -6.98 -34.16 7.57
CA LEU A 474 -7.40 -33.10 8.48
C LEU A 474 -6.34 -31.99 8.60
N GLN A 475 -5.07 -32.36 8.66
CA GLN A 475 -3.93 -31.46 8.69
C GLN A 475 -3.84 -30.60 7.42
N ALA A 476 -3.97 -31.22 6.25
CA ALA A 476 -4.00 -30.52 4.97
C ALA A 476 -5.20 -29.56 4.89
N ALA A 477 -6.38 -29.99 5.32
CA ALA A 477 -7.57 -29.13 5.36
C ALA A 477 -7.38 -27.92 6.30
N ALA A 478 -6.84 -28.13 7.50
CA ALA A 478 -6.55 -27.06 8.46
C ALA A 478 -5.51 -26.07 7.91
N ALA A 479 -4.44 -26.58 7.30
CA ALA A 479 -3.40 -25.77 6.67
C ALA A 479 -3.96 -24.94 5.50
N LEU A 480 -4.74 -25.54 4.61
CA LEU A 480 -5.38 -24.82 3.50
C LEU A 480 -6.37 -23.75 4.00
N LEU A 481 -7.20 -24.08 4.99
CA LEU A 481 -8.10 -23.10 5.59
C LEU A 481 -7.33 -21.95 6.27
N ALA A 482 -6.20 -22.23 6.90
CA ALA A 482 -5.32 -21.20 7.46
C ALA A 482 -4.76 -20.28 6.36
N LEU A 483 -4.35 -20.83 5.21
CA LEU A 483 -3.84 -20.05 4.07
C LEU A 483 -4.93 -19.22 3.37
N LEU A 484 -6.14 -19.77 3.23
CA LEU A 484 -7.26 -19.13 2.53
C LEU A 484 -7.93 -18.02 3.35
N LEU A 485 -7.93 -18.14 4.67
CA LEU A 485 -8.50 -17.11 5.53
C LEU A 485 -7.55 -15.91 5.62
N ALA A 486 -7.95 -14.81 4.97
CA ALA A 486 -7.21 -13.56 4.90
C ALA A 486 -7.03 -12.89 6.28
N GLY A 487 -6.05 -13.36 7.04
CA GLY A 487 -5.60 -12.77 8.30
C GLY A 487 -6.55 -12.94 9.49
N GLY A 488 -6.03 -12.63 10.68
CA GLY A 488 -6.80 -12.57 11.92
C GLY A 488 -6.62 -13.77 12.87
N ARG A 489 -7.43 -13.81 13.93
CA ARG A 489 -7.32 -14.83 15.00
C ARG A 489 -7.64 -16.25 14.50
N ARG A 490 -8.65 -16.41 13.64
CA ARG A 490 -9.10 -17.72 13.13
C ARG A 490 -8.03 -18.43 12.29
N CYS A 491 -7.40 -17.68 11.39
CA CYS A 491 -6.27 -18.10 10.57
C CYS A 491 -5.13 -18.66 11.43
N ARG A 492 -4.75 -17.94 12.50
CA ARG A 492 -3.74 -18.41 13.47
C ARG A 492 -4.15 -19.69 14.19
N VAL A 493 -5.39 -19.77 14.70
CA VAL A 493 -5.87 -20.98 15.39
C VAL A 493 -5.81 -22.20 14.48
N LEU A 494 -6.17 -22.05 13.21
CA LEU A 494 -6.07 -23.12 12.22
C LEU A 494 -4.63 -23.49 11.90
N ALA A 495 -3.72 -22.51 11.80
CA ALA A 495 -2.29 -22.79 11.65
C ALA A 495 -1.73 -23.56 12.85
N TYR A 496 -2.10 -23.20 14.08
CA TYR A 496 -1.75 -23.95 15.28
C TYR A 496 -2.30 -25.38 15.24
N ALA A 497 -3.57 -25.56 14.84
CA ALA A 497 -4.16 -26.88 14.71
C ALA A 497 -3.46 -27.72 13.63
N ALA A 498 -3.06 -27.10 12.51
CA ALA A 498 -2.32 -27.75 11.43
C ALA A 498 -0.93 -28.19 11.90
N VAL A 499 -0.18 -27.34 12.59
CA VAL A 499 1.14 -27.74 13.13
C VAL A 499 0.98 -28.78 14.24
N ALA A 500 -0.02 -28.66 15.12
CA ALA A 500 -0.30 -29.67 16.15
C ALA A 500 -0.57 -31.06 15.56
N THR A 501 -1.41 -31.11 14.52
CA THR A 501 -1.71 -32.36 13.80
C THR A 501 -0.50 -32.91 13.07
N THR A 502 0.36 -32.03 12.54
CA THR A 502 1.66 -32.39 11.96
C THR A 502 2.54 -33.11 12.97
N THR A 503 2.70 -32.54 14.17
CA THR A 503 3.47 -33.14 15.27
C THR A 503 2.93 -34.51 15.67
N ILE A 504 1.61 -34.66 15.77
CA ILE A 504 0.98 -35.96 16.04
C ILE A 504 1.30 -36.95 14.91
N GLY A 505 1.25 -36.50 13.65
CA GLY A 505 1.64 -37.29 12.48
C GLY A 505 3.08 -37.78 12.54
N HIS A 506 4.04 -36.90 12.83
CA HIS A 506 5.45 -37.28 12.97
C HIS A 506 5.69 -38.22 14.15
N CYS A 507 5.01 -38.05 15.28
CA CYS A 507 5.06 -38.99 16.40
C CYS A 507 4.54 -40.39 16.02
N MET A 508 3.41 -40.47 15.30
CA MET A 508 2.87 -41.73 14.79
C MET A 508 3.81 -42.37 13.78
N HIS A 509 4.41 -41.59 12.88
CA HIS A 509 5.42 -42.07 11.93
C HIS A 509 6.67 -42.59 12.66
N GLY A 510 7.16 -41.89 13.68
CA GLY A 510 8.26 -42.33 14.52
C GLY A 510 7.96 -43.66 15.22
N ARG A 511 6.75 -43.82 15.77
CA ARG A 511 6.31 -45.10 16.37
C ARG A 511 6.28 -46.23 15.33
N LEU A 512 5.74 -45.97 14.15
CA LEU A 512 5.72 -46.94 13.05
C LEU A 512 7.16 -47.36 12.67
N ARG A 513 8.08 -46.41 12.53
CA ARG A 513 9.49 -46.69 12.23
C ARG A 513 10.17 -47.47 13.35
N TYR A 514 9.86 -47.17 14.60
CA TYR A 514 10.38 -47.92 15.74
C TYR A 514 9.91 -49.38 15.73
N LEU A 515 8.62 -49.64 15.47
CA LEU A 515 8.09 -51.00 15.37
C LEU A 515 8.76 -51.79 14.23
N LEU A 516 8.95 -51.14 13.07
CA LEU A 516 9.67 -51.74 11.94
C LEU A 516 11.14 -52.01 12.28
N LEU A 517 11.81 -51.11 13.00
CA LEU A 517 13.19 -51.30 13.45
C LEU A 517 13.31 -52.44 14.48
N ALA A 518 12.35 -52.55 15.41
CA ALA A 518 12.30 -53.63 16.39
C ALA A 518 12.08 -54.99 15.71
N ALA A 519 11.24 -55.05 14.67
CA ALA A 519 11.04 -56.25 13.86
C ALA A 519 12.27 -56.58 13.00
N ALA A 520 13.02 -55.58 12.56
CA ALA A 520 14.25 -55.73 11.77
C ALA A 520 15.50 -56.07 12.59
N ALA A 521 15.40 -56.21 13.91
CA ALA A 521 16.54 -56.47 14.80
C ALA A 521 17.09 -57.92 14.72
N TYR A 522 17.05 -58.55 13.54
CA TYR A 522 17.76 -59.80 13.28
C TYR A 522 19.28 -59.58 13.34
N PRO A 523 20.05 -60.47 13.98
CA PRO A 523 21.50 -60.35 14.07
C PRO A 523 22.13 -60.62 12.70
N GLY A 524 22.50 -59.57 11.98
CA GLY A 524 23.28 -59.69 10.73
C GLY A 524 23.03 -58.59 9.69
N ASP A 525 21.94 -57.84 9.81
CA ASP A 525 21.57 -56.83 8.80
C ASP A 525 21.95 -55.40 9.20
N ASP A 526 22.34 -54.60 8.21
CA ASP A 526 22.90 -53.25 8.37
C ASP A 526 21.89 -52.29 9.04
N ARG A 527 22.07 -52.07 10.35
CA ARG A 527 21.24 -51.18 11.20
C ARG A 527 21.28 -49.68 10.81
N THR A 528 22.03 -49.31 9.78
CA THR A 528 22.24 -47.92 9.35
C THR A 528 20.99 -47.28 8.75
N ILE A 529 20.24 -48.01 7.93
CA ILE A 529 19.08 -47.48 7.20
C ILE A 529 17.91 -47.10 8.14
N PRO A 530 17.52 -47.93 9.12
CA PRO A 530 16.43 -47.56 10.04
C PRO A 530 16.81 -46.40 10.97
N GLY A 531 18.08 -46.31 11.39
CA GLY A 531 18.58 -45.24 12.25
C GLY A 531 18.51 -43.85 11.59
N VAL A 532 18.90 -43.75 10.32
CA VAL A 532 18.79 -42.49 9.55
C VAL A 532 17.34 -42.03 9.41
N ARG A 533 16.42 -42.97 9.16
CA ARG A 533 14.99 -42.67 9.04
C ARG A 533 14.38 -42.20 10.37
N LEU A 534 14.83 -42.74 11.50
CA LEU A 534 14.44 -42.24 12.83
C LEU A 534 15.01 -40.84 13.10
N GLY A 535 16.25 -40.58 12.69
CA GLY A 535 16.87 -39.26 12.81
C GLY A 535 16.12 -38.18 12.03
N LEU A 536 15.63 -38.48 10.81
CA LEU A 536 14.79 -37.58 10.03
C LEU A 536 13.47 -37.26 10.74
N ALA A 537 12.81 -38.26 11.33
CA ALA A 537 11.58 -38.02 12.09
C ALA A 537 11.79 -37.10 13.31
N ILE A 538 12.96 -37.17 13.96
CA ILE A 538 13.32 -36.26 15.06
C ILE A 538 13.54 -34.83 14.53
N LEU A 539 14.21 -34.69 13.39
CA LEU A 539 14.42 -33.39 12.75
C LEU A 539 13.09 -32.73 12.39
N ASP A 540 12.15 -33.49 11.81
CA ASP A 540 10.81 -33.01 11.48
C ASP A 540 10.05 -32.50 12.71
N LEU A 541 10.21 -33.18 13.86
CA LEU A 541 9.64 -32.74 15.14
C LEU A 541 10.25 -31.41 15.63
N VAL A 542 11.55 -31.19 15.42
CA VAL A 542 12.21 -29.91 15.76
C VAL A 542 11.66 -28.78 14.89
N VAL A 543 11.42 -29.04 13.60
CA VAL A 543 10.83 -28.04 12.69
C VAL A 543 9.40 -27.69 13.14
N ASP A 544 8.60 -28.68 13.54
CA ASP A 544 7.26 -28.43 14.10
C ASP A 544 7.31 -27.49 15.31
N LEU A 545 8.24 -27.72 16.24
CA LEU A 545 8.43 -26.88 17.43
C LEU A 545 8.86 -25.44 17.07
N LEU A 546 9.71 -25.28 16.06
CA LEU A 546 10.10 -23.96 15.56
C LEU A 546 8.91 -23.24 14.92
N CYS A 547 8.06 -23.94 14.17
CA CYS A 547 6.82 -23.38 13.63
C CYS A 547 5.87 -22.92 14.74
N PHE A 548 5.71 -23.71 15.80
CA PHE A 548 4.96 -23.31 17.00
C PHE A 548 5.53 -22.06 17.66
N LEU A 549 6.84 -22.02 17.89
CA LEU A 549 7.52 -20.89 18.51
C LEU A 549 7.35 -19.62 17.67
N PHE A 550 7.48 -19.72 16.35
CA PHE A 550 7.32 -18.59 15.44
C PHE A 550 5.88 -18.04 15.42
N LEU A 551 4.87 -18.91 15.50
CA LEU A 551 3.48 -18.50 15.67
C LEU A 551 3.22 -17.81 17.02
N ILE A 552 3.92 -18.21 18.09
CA ILE A 552 3.80 -17.60 19.42
C ILE A 552 4.46 -16.22 19.43
N LEU A 553 5.71 -16.11 18.96
CA LEU A 553 6.46 -14.85 18.95
C LEU A 553 5.79 -13.75 18.11
N THR A 554 4.93 -14.13 17.17
CA THR A 554 4.16 -13.18 16.35
C THR A 554 2.76 -12.87 16.88
N ARG A 555 2.42 -13.33 18.09
CA ARG A 555 1.11 -13.15 18.74
C ARG A 555 0.96 -11.84 19.51
N ASP A 556 2.03 -11.32 20.10
CA ASP A 556 1.92 -10.55 21.36
C ASP A 556 1.41 -9.09 21.29
N ASP A 557 1.17 -8.50 20.12
CA ASP A 557 0.86 -7.05 20.06
C ASP A 557 -0.58 -6.71 19.65
N GLU A 558 -1.45 -7.68 19.36
CA GLU A 558 -2.79 -7.36 18.84
C GLU A 558 -3.82 -6.97 19.91
N ASP A 559 -3.62 -7.36 21.17
CA ASP A 559 -4.62 -7.12 22.22
C ASP A 559 -4.40 -5.80 22.99
N GLY A 560 -3.31 -5.08 22.76
CA GLY A 560 -3.20 -3.65 23.10
C GLY A 560 -3.67 -3.25 24.51
N VAL A 561 -3.57 -4.14 25.49
CA VAL A 561 -3.80 -3.79 26.90
C VAL A 561 -2.53 -3.10 27.38
N PHE A 562 -2.39 -1.83 27.01
CA PHE A 562 -1.62 -0.89 27.81
C PHE A 562 -2.37 -0.76 29.15
N ILE A 563 -1.85 -1.44 30.19
CA ILE A 563 -2.19 -1.16 31.59
C ILE A 563 -1.58 0.19 31.97
#